data_AF-A0A7S1BC22-F1
#
_entry.id   AF-A0A7S1BC22-F1
#
_cell.length_a   1.000
_cell.length_b   1.000
_cell.length_c   1.000
_cell.angle_alpha   90.00
_cell.angle_beta   90.00
_cell.angle_gamma   90.00
#
_symmetry.space_group_name_H-M   'P 1'
#
loop_
_entity.id
_entity.type
_entity.pdbx_description
1 polymer ?
#
loop_
_entity_poly.entity_id
_entity_poly.type
_entity_poly.pdbx_seq_one_letter_code
_entity_poly.pdbx_strand_id
1 'polypeptide(L)'
;GIELTCVHVQFPDPHFKKAHAKRRVVTEELVHTLAAFTLPKRSMVLLQSDIRSVLDSMRETFRESPWFDDVVSDPTEYLLYNPTGIPTEREISVMAQDLDVYRTVLVRNEVAVDVMPAVEAAVPDVPEGILKKMREKSNIND
;
A
#
# COMPACT_ATOMS: atom_id res chain seq x y z
N GLY A 1 8.75 -16.15 12.32
CA GLY A 1 9.63 -15.05 11.88
C GLY A 1 9.09 -13.75 12.45
N ILE A 2 9.72 -12.62 12.15
CA ILE A 2 9.11 -11.30 12.41
C ILE A 2 8.03 -11.09 11.35
N GLU A 3 6.83 -10.70 11.76
CA GLU A 3 5.68 -10.48 10.87
C GLU A 3 5.26 -9.02 10.89
N LEU A 4 4.86 -8.48 9.73
CA LEU A 4 4.33 -7.13 9.64
C LEU A 4 2.85 -7.14 10.02
N THR A 5 2.54 -6.69 11.24
CA THR A 5 1.17 -6.69 11.77
C THR A 5 0.44 -5.37 11.54
N CYS A 6 1.15 -4.29 11.19
CA CYS A 6 0.55 -2.98 10.99
C CYS A 6 1.27 -2.15 9.93
N VAL A 7 0.51 -1.43 9.10
CA VAL A 7 1.01 -0.45 8.11
C VAL A 7 0.30 0.87 8.33
N HIS A 8 1.05 1.97 8.41
CA HIS A 8 0.50 3.31 8.60
C HIS A 8 0.79 4.17 7.37
N VAL A 9 -0.26 4.74 6.76
CA VAL A 9 -0.14 5.78 5.72
C VAL A 9 -0.55 7.11 6.33
N GLN A 10 0.43 8.00 6.50
CA GLN A 10 0.26 9.21 7.30
C GLN A 10 0.48 10.46 6.45
N PHE A 11 -0.56 11.29 6.34
CA PHE A 11 -0.55 12.60 5.69
C PHE A 11 0.11 12.61 4.30
N PRO A 12 -0.26 11.70 3.38
CA PRO A 12 0.35 11.66 2.06
C PRO A 12 0.00 12.90 1.25
N ASP A 13 0.89 13.27 0.33
CA ASP A 13 0.68 14.44 -0.51
C ASP A 13 -0.59 14.33 -1.37
N PRO A 14 -1.40 15.40 -1.44
CA PRO A 14 -2.59 15.40 -2.27
C PRO A 14 -2.24 15.41 -3.76
N HIS A 15 -2.65 14.36 -4.47
CA HIS A 15 -2.48 14.25 -5.93
C HIS A 15 -3.82 14.28 -6.68
N PHE A 16 -4.52 15.41 -6.61
CA PHE A 16 -5.88 15.57 -7.14
C PHE A 16 -5.99 15.51 -8.68
N LYS A 17 -4.92 15.81 -9.41
CA LYS A 17 -4.96 15.81 -10.89
C LYS A 17 -4.80 14.39 -11.40
N LYS A 18 -5.61 13.98 -12.38
CA LYS A 18 -5.48 12.66 -13.06
C LYS A 18 -4.05 12.41 -13.58
N ALA A 19 -3.37 13.45 -14.06
CA ALA A 19 -1.97 13.37 -14.49
C ALA A 19 -0.97 13.00 -13.37
N HIS A 20 -1.38 13.08 -12.11
CA HIS A 20 -0.58 12.73 -10.93
C HIS A 20 -1.08 11.46 -10.23
N ALA A 21 -2.00 10.70 -10.85
CA ALA A 21 -2.53 9.47 -10.27
C ALA A 21 -1.42 8.47 -9.87
N LYS A 22 -0.32 8.42 -10.65
CA LYS A 22 0.86 7.59 -10.38
C LYS A 22 1.70 8.03 -9.17
N ARG A 23 1.46 9.22 -8.62
CA ARG A 23 2.16 9.74 -7.44
C ARG A 23 1.42 9.44 -6.14
N ARG A 24 0.17 8.97 -6.21
CA ARG A 24 -0.61 8.57 -5.03
C ARG A 24 0.13 7.45 -4.30
N VAL A 25 0.19 7.56 -2.98
CA VAL A 25 0.80 6.55 -2.13
C VAL A 25 -0.04 5.27 -2.14
N VAL A 26 -1.35 5.40 -1.96
CA VAL A 26 -2.27 4.26 -2.04
C VAL A 26 -2.72 4.08 -3.48
N THR A 27 -2.35 2.92 -4.03
CA THR A 27 -2.72 2.44 -5.37
C THR A 27 -3.27 1.02 -5.25
N GLU A 28 -3.99 0.57 -6.28
CA GLU A 28 -4.47 -0.82 -6.36
C GLU A 28 -3.31 -1.83 -6.24
N GLU A 29 -2.17 -1.53 -6.87
CA GLU A 29 -0.96 -2.35 -6.81
C GLU A 29 -0.40 -2.45 -5.38
N LEU A 30 -0.42 -1.33 -4.62
CA LEU A 30 -0.04 -1.38 -3.21
C LEU A 30 -1.00 -2.26 -2.41
N VAL A 31 -2.32 -2.06 -2.57
CA VAL A 31 -3.34 -2.85 -1.86
C VAL A 31 -3.18 -4.34 -2.13
N HIS A 32 -3.01 -4.71 -3.40
CA HIS A 32 -2.74 -6.09 -3.80
C HIS A 32 -1.44 -6.62 -3.17
N THR A 33 -0.34 -5.87 -3.26
CA THR A 33 0.96 -6.27 -2.68
C THR A 33 0.86 -6.49 -1.18
N LEU A 34 0.18 -5.58 -0.47
CA LEU A 34 -0.08 -5.71 0.96
C LEU A 34 -0.85 -6.99 1.27
N ALA A 35 -1.92 -7.29 0.52
CA ALA A 35 -2.74 -8.46 0.75
C ALA A 35 -2.06 -9.79 0.39
N ALA A 36 -1.25 -9.80 -0.68
CA ALA A 36 -0.67 -10.98 -1.30
C ALA A 36 0.62 -11.44 -0.62
N PHE A 37 1.48 -10.49 -0.24
CA PHE A 37 2.87 -10.79 0.09
C PHE A 37 3.33 -10.23 1.43
N THR A 38 2.63 -9.25 2.00
CA THR A 38 3.19 -8.44 3.10
C THR A 38 2.43 -8.59 4.41
N LEU A 39 1.10 -8.54 4.39
CA LEU A 39 0.29 -8.54 5.61
C LEU A 39 -0.33 -9.92 5.85
N PRO A 40 0.01 -10.57 6.98
CA PRO A 40 -0.77 -11.67 7.51
C PRO A 40 -2.23 -11.29 7.71
N LYS A 41 -3.08 -12.31 7.79
CA LYS A 41 -4.49 -12.15 8.16
C LYS A 41 -4.59 -11.50 9.54
N ARG A 42 -5.62 -10.67 9.73
CA ARG A 42 -5.87 -9.84 10.93
C ARG A 42 -4.89 -8.68 11.16
N SER A 43 -3.89 -8.48 10.28
CA SER A 43 -3.06 -7.28 10.31
C SER A 43 -3.84 -6.03 9.94
N MET A 44 -3.37 -4.88 10.40
CA MET A 44 -4.08 -3.60 10.28
C MET A 44 -3.40 -2.65 9.29
N VAL A 45 -4.20 -1.83 8.62
CA VAL A 45 -3.75 -0.65 7.87
C VAL A 45 -4.42 0.58 8.47
N LEU A 46 -3.63 1.50 9.02
CA LEU A 46 -4.09 2.80 9.50
C LEU A 46 -3.88 3.85 8.40
N LEU A 47 -4.97 4.48 7.97
CA LEU A 47 -4.94 5.60 7.04
C LEU A 47 -5.23 6.89 7.80
N GLN A 48 -4.41 7.92 7.60
CA GLN A 48 -4.55 9.20 8.26
C GLN A 48 -4.21 10.37 7.32
N SER A 49 -5.06 11.40 7.30
CA SER A 49 -4.83 12.65 6.56
C SER A 49 -5.61 13.81 7.17
N ASP A 50 -5.12 15.02 7.03
CA ASP A 50 -5.81 16.29 7.32
C ASP A 50 -6.67 16.78 6.16
N ILE A 51 -6.73 16.01 5.06
CA ILE A 51 -7.55 16.32 3.90
C ILE A 51 -8.54 15.17 3.67
N ARG A 52 -9.83 15.44 3.91
CA ARG A 52 -10.92 14.45 3.79
C ARG A 52 -10.89 13.69 2.46
N SER A 53 -10.81 14.41 1.34
CA SER A 53 -10.82 13.80 0.01
C SER A 53 -9.61 12.92 -0.28
N VAL A 54 -8.46 13.19 0.36
CA VAL A 54 -7.28 12.32 0.26
C VAL A 54 -7.52 11.03 1.05
N LEU A 55 -8.04 11.12 2.28
CA LEU A 55 -8.40 9.94 3.06
C LEU A 55 -9.45 9.10 2.32
N ASP A 56 -10.53 9.72 1.85
CA ASP A 56 -11.62 9.05 1.13
C ASP A 56 -11.08 8.32 -0.10
N SER A 57 -10.20 8.96 -0.88
CA SER A 57 -9.58 8.31 -2.05
C SER A 57 -8.73 7.09 -1.67
N MET A 58 -8.00 7.13 -0.56
CA MET A 58 -7.22 5.97 -0.12
C MET A 58 -8.12 4.85 0.36
N ARG A 59 -9.10 5.19 1.20
CA ARG A 59 -10.09 4.26 1.78
C ARG A 59 -10.88 3.55 0.69
N GLU A 60 -11.31 4.28 -0.34
CA GLU A 60 -12.06 3.72 -1.46
C GLU A 60 -11.24 2.66 -2.19
N THR A 61 -9.96 2.91 -2.50
CA THR A 61 -9.08 1.92 -3.16
C THR A 61 -8.96 0.62 -2.37
N PHE A 62 -9.01 0.69 -1.02
CA PHE A 62 -9.06 -0.52 -0.20
C PHE A 62 -10.44 -1.19 -0.20
N ARG A 63 -11.53 -0.42 -0.14
CA ARG A 63 -12.92 -0.93 -0.15
C ARG A 63 -13.31 -1.56 -1.49
N GLU A 64 -12.71 -1.13 -2.59
CA GLU A 64 -12.85 -1.76 -3.91
C GLU A 64 -12.18 -3.15 -3.98
N SER A 65 -11.32 -3.48 -3.01
CA SER A 65 -10.66 -4.78 -2.91
C SER A 65 -11.40 -5.73 -1.97
N PRO A 66 -11.39 -7.06 -2.21
CA PRO A 66 -12.07 -8.02 -1.35
C PRO A 66 -11.25 -8.44 -0.12
N TRP A 67 -10.01 -7.94 0.04
CA TRP A 67 -9.03 -8.48 0.99
C TRP A 67 -8.97 -7.74 2.33
N PHE A 68 -9.64 -6.60 2.43
CA PHE A 68 -9.62 -5.75 3.61
C PHE A 68 -11.03 -5.39 4.04
N ASP A 69 -11.30 -5.52 5.33
CA ASP A 69 -12.54 -5.07 5.94
C ASP A 69 -12.31 -3.70 6.57
N ASP A 70 -13.22 -2.77 6.31
CA ASP A 70 -13.23 -1.45 6.93
C ASP A 70 -13.84 -1.53 8.32
N VAL A 71 -13.09 -1.12 9.34
CA VAL A 71 -13.56 -1.13 10.74
C VAL A 71 -14.74 -0.19 10.91
N VAL A 72 -14.78 0.90 10.14
CA VAL A 72 -15.92 1.81 10.09
C VAL A 72 -16.75 1.45 8.85
N SER A 73 -17.91 0.83 9.05
CA SER A 73 -18.72 0.34 7.92
C SER A 73 -19.27 1.48 7.06
N ASP A 74 -19.71 2.58 7.69
CA ASP A 74 -20.19 3.77 7.00
C ASP A 74 -18.99 4.51 6.34
N PRO A 75 -18.97 4.66 5.00
CA PRO A 75 -17.89 5.34 4.29
C PRO A 75 -17.82 6.84 4.58
N THR A 76 -18.84 7.43 5.20
CA THR A 76 -18.93 8.85 5.55
C THR A 76 -18.48 9.16 6.98
N GLU A 77 -18.31 8.13 7.81
CA GLU A 77 -17.81 8.25 9.19
C GLU A 77 -16.31 7.94 9.27
N TYR A 78 -15.66 8.45 10.33
CA TYR A 78 -14.21 8.31 10.55
C TYR A 78 -13.93 7.98 12.02
N LEU A 79 -12.76 7.42 12.29
CA LEU A 79 -12.32 7.21 13.67
C LEU A 79 -12.05 8.55 14.36
N LEU A 80 -12.73 8.76 15.49
CA LEU A 80 -12.66 10.01 16.27
C LEU A 80 -11.39 10.12 17.13
N TYR A 81 -10.64 9.03 17.29
CA TYR A 81 -9.43 8.98 18.10
C TYR A 81 -8.27 8.37 17.31
N ASN A 82 -7.05 8.68 17.72
CA ASN A 82 -5.85 8.05 17.17
C ASN A 82 -5.67 6.65 17.80
N PRO A 83 -5.78 5.55 17.03
CA PRO A 83 -5.71 4.20 17.59
C PRO A 83 -4.32 3.81 18.08
N THR A 84 -3.27 4.56 17.73
CA THR A 84 -1.90 4.31 18.21
C THR A 84 -1.66 4.91 19.60
N GLY A 85 -2.49 5.87 20.02
CA GLY A 85 -2.29 6.67 21.23
C GLY A 85 -1.11 7.66 21.16
N ILE A 86 -0.36 7.69 20.06
CA ILE A 86 0.81 8.56 19.86
C ILE A 86 0.59 9.42 18.62
N PRO A 87 0.34 10.73 18.78
CA PRO A 87 0.11 11.61 17.64
C PRO A 87 1.42 11.93 16.92
N THR A 88 1.36 12.16 15.60
CA THR A 88 2.51 12.67 14.85
C THR A 88 2.67 14.18 14.98
N GLU A 89 3.84 14.70 14.60
CA GLU A 89 4.06 16.16 14.51
C GLU A 89 3.00 16.86 13.64
N ARG A 90 2.64 16.27 12.50
CA ARG A 90 1.61 16.83 11.60
C ARG A 90 0.23 16.83 12.27
N GLU A 91 -0.13 15.75 12.95
CA GLU A 91 -1.39 15.65 13.69
C GLU A 91 -1.47 16.70 14.80
N ILE A 92 -0.42 16.86 15.60
CA ILE A 92 -0.32 17.89 16.63
C ILE A 92 -0.50 19.28 16.02
N SER A 93 0.21 19.57 14.92
CA SER A 93 0.16 20.87 14.23
C SER A 93 -1.23 21.19 13.67
N VAL A 94 -1.92 20.21 13.09
CA VAL A 94 -3.27 20.35 12.53
C VAL A 94 -4.29 20.57 13.65
N MET A 95 -4.26 19.75 14.70
CA MET A 95 -5.19 19.86 15.82
C MET A 95 -4.98 21.15 16.63
N ALA A 96 -3.75 21.64 16.75
CA ALA A 96 -3.45 22.93 17.38
C ALA A 96 -4.06 24.12 16.63
N GLN A 97 -4.42 23.94 15.36
CA GLN A 97 -5.11 24.93 14.52
C GLN A 97 -6.63 24.73 14.50
N ASP A 98 -7.17 23.84 15.33
CA ASP A 98 -8.61 23.48 15.37
C ASP A 98 -9.13 22.94 14.01
N LEU A 99 -8.25 22.22 13.29
CA LEU A 99 -8.57 21.57 12.02
C LEU A 99 -8.76 20.06 12.21
N ASP A 100 -9.57 19.48 11.34
CA ASP A 100 -9.88 18.05 11.37
C ASP A 100 -8.71 17.18 10.92
N VAL A 101 -8.56 16.03 11.59
CA VAL A 101 -7.74 14.91 11.13
C VAL A 101 -8.65 13.71 10.91
N TYR A 102 -8.67 13.21 9.68
CA TYR A 102 -9.47 12.09 9.28
C TYR A 102 -8.66 10.79 9.42
N ARG A 103 -9.28 9.76 9.99
CA ARG A 103 -8.66 8.45 10.24
C ARG A 103 -9.61 7.32 9.88
N THR A 104 -9.06 6.24 9.34
CA THR A 104 -9.75 4.95 9.28
C THR A 104 -8.76 3.80 9.49
N VAL A 105 -9.27 2.66 9.94
CA VAL A 105 -8.52 1.42 10.04
C VAL A 105 -9.18 0.37 9.15
N LEU A 106 -8.35 -0.31 8.39
CA LEU A 106 -8.71 -1.48 7.60
C LEU A 106 -8.02 -2.70 8.20
N VAL A 107 -8.68 -3.86 8.15
CA VAL A 107 -8.15 -5.12 8.67
C VAL A 107 -8.04 -6.13 7.53
N ARG A 108 -6.88 -6.76 7.39
CA ARG A 108 -6.68 -7.85 6.43
C ARG A 108 -7.59 -9.01 6.82
N ASN A 109 -8.57 -9.31 5.96
CA ASN A 109 -9.55 -10.35 6.22
C ASN A 109 -9.05 -11.74 5.81
N GLU A 110 -9.92 -12.74 5.85
CA GLU A 110 -9.58 -14.13 5.57
C GLU A 110 -9.53 -14.49 4.08
N VAL A 111 -9.99 -13.58 3.20
CA VAL A 111 -10.09 -13.82 1.76
C VAL A 111 -8.70 -14.03 1.18
N ALA A 112 -8.50 -15.16 0.50
CA ALA A 112 -7.24 -15.46 -0.18
C ALA A 112 -7.01 -14.50 -1.35
N VAL A 113 -5.75 -14.17 -1.61
CA VAL A 113 -5.37 -13.49 -2.86
C VAL A 113 -5.02 -14.56 -3.87
N ASP A 114 -5.66 -14.52 -5.04
CA ASP A 114 -5.25 -15.36 -6.16
C ASP A 114 -3.96 -14.79 -6.74
N VAL A 115 -2.85 -15.18 -6.14
CA VAL A 115 -1.53 -14.97 -6.72
C VAL A 115 -1.36 -16.01 -7.82
N MET A 116 -1.76 -15.67 -9.06
CA MET A 116 -1.30 -16.47 -10.19
C MET A 116 0.23 -16.53 -10.12
N PRO A 117 0.85 -17.71 -10.10
CA PRO A 117 2.30 -17.82 -9.99
C PRO A 117 2.90 -17.30 -11.29
N ALA A 118 3.46 -16.11 -11.27
CA ALA A 118 4.09 -15.53 -12.44
C ALA A 118 5.40 -14.82 -12.11
N VAL A 119 6.43 -15.56 -11.66
CA VAL A 119 7.83 -15.42 -12.14
C VAL A 119 8.69 -16.66 -11.84
N GLU A 120 8.40 -17.81 -12.47
CA GLU A 120 9.47 -18.78 -12.81
C GLU A 120 9.73 -18.79 -14.33
N ALA A 121 8.98 -17.99 -15.10
CA ALA A 121 8.97 -18.01 -16.57
C ALA A 121 9.44 -16.72 -17.25
N ALA A 122 9.98 -15.74 -16.51
CA ALA A 122 10.56 -14.51 -17.10
C ALA A 122 12.09 -14.45 -16.92
N VAL A 123 12.77 -15.55 -17.25
CA VAL A 123 14.09 -15.41 -17.89
C VAL A 123 13.76 -15.19 -19.37
N PRO A 124 14.13 -14.07 -20.00
CA PRO A 124 13.98 -13.97 -21.44
C PRO A 124 14.66 -15.19 -22.06
N ASP A 125 13.99 -15.89 -22.97
CA ASP A 125 14.59 -16.94 -23.78
C ASP A 125 15.76 -16.31 -24.54
N VAL A 126 16.95 -16.35 -23.94
CA VAL A 126 18.19 -15.90 -24.55
C VAL A 126 18.54 -17.02 -25.52
N PRO A 127 18.43 -16.81 -26.84
CA PRO A 127 18.74 -17.85 -27.81
C PRO A 127 20.14 -18.39 -27.51
N GLU A 128 20.36 -19.71 -27.53
CA GLU A 128 21.64 -20.34 -27.14
C GLU A 128 22.87 -19.66 -27.76
N GLY A 129 22.72 -19.09 -28.97
CA GLY A 129 23.75 -18.33 -29.65
C GLY A 129 24.23 -17.06 -28.93
N ILE A 130 23.41 -16.43 -28.09
CA ILE A 130 23.79 -15.27 -27.28
C ILE A 130 24.54 -15.73 -26.01
N LEU A 131 24.12 -16.81 -25.35
CA LEU A 131 24.82 -17.40 -24.20
C LEU A 131 26.25 -17.85 -24.56
N LYS A 132 26.43 -18.42 -25.76
CA LYS A 132 27.74 -18.82 -26.27
C LYS A 132 28.66 -17.62 -26.53
N LYS A 133 28.13 -16.54 -27.14
CA LYS A 133 28.88 -15.28 -27.37
C LYS A 133 29.28 -14.57 -26.08
N MET A 134 28.48 -14.66 -25.02
CA MET A 134 28.82 -14.07 -23.72
C MET A 134 29.90 -14.87 -22.99
N ARG A 135 29.88 -16.22 -23.05
CA ARG A 135 30.94 -17.07 -22.50
C ARG A 135 32.27 -16.91 -23.22
N GLU A 136 32.27 -16.76 -24.54
CA GLU A 136 33.50 -16.59 -25.34
C GLU A 136 34.15 -15.20 -25.14
N LYS A 137 33.36 -14.14 -24.92
CA LYS A 137 33.90 -12.79 -24.61
C LYS A 137 34.45 -12.66 -23.19
N SER A 138 34.11 -13.57 -22.30
CA SER A 138 34.59 -13.59 -20.91
C SER A 138 35.97 -14.23 -20.76
N ASN A 139 36.43 -14.98 -21.77
CA ASN A 139 37.69 -15.75 -21.76
C ASN A 139 38.82 -15.12 -22.59
N ILE A 140 38.73 -13.82 -22.93
CA ILE A 140 39.75 -13.11 -23.75
C ILE A 140 40.55 -12.07 -22.95
N ASN A 141 40.35 -11.95 -21.63
CA ASN A 141 41.20 -11.10 -20.78
C ASN A 141 41.90 -11.90 -19.68
N ASP A 142 42.70 -12.89 -20.07
CA ASP A 142 43.92 -13.31 -19.37
C ASP A 142 45.06 -13.45 -20.39
#